data_AF-F9XC56-F1
#
_entry.id   AF-F9XC56-F1
#
_cell.length_a   1.000
_cell.length_b   1.000
_cell.length_c   1.000
_cell.angle_alpha   90.00
_cell.angle_beta   90.00
_cell.angle_gamma   90.00
#
_symmetry.space_group_name_H-M   'P 1'
#
loop_
_entity.id
_entity.type
_entity.pdbx_description
1 polymer ?
#
loop_
_entity_poly.entity_id
_entity_poly.type
_entity_poly.pdbx_seq_one_letter_code
_entity_poly.pdbx_strand_id
1 'polypeptide(L)'
;PKLRPTGCTVDFCQSGRMIKTTEPRVGRDASIQEIQRDAQDFLCQLRAEDVIDSDERLQHRLNEVLVEIANTSCMSEQHTASKRNDHHAAITSSIGGSWSQSLEELRHGLRLAWKHSSKCIMRSEYQTLEVRDFRHINTSREMCTTVIAALREAFNNGKIAPTV
;
A
#
# COMPACT_ATOMS: atom_id res chain seq x y z
N PRO A 1 -4.66 -14.44 3.88
CA PRO A 1 -3.60 -13.50 3.41
C PRO A 1 -3.14 -13.80 1.97
N LYS A 2 -3.33 -12.83 1.07
CA LYS A 2 -2.76 -12.86 -0.28
C LYS A 2 -1.23 -12.75 -0.19
N LEU A 3 -0.51 -13.85 -0.46
CA LEU A 3 0.95 -13.85 -0.42
C LEU A 3 1.52 -13.12 -1.64
N ARG A 4 2.59 -12.35 -1.42
CA ARG A 4 3.33 -11.74 -2.52
C ARG A 4 3.97 -12.83 -3.39
N PRO A 5 3.85 -12.77 -4.73
CA PRO A 5 4.52 -13.73 -5.59
C PRO A 5 6.03 -13.63 -5.45
N THR A 6 6.72 -14.77 -5.47
CA THR A 6 8.19 -14.83 -5.43
C THR A 6 8.84 -14.44 -6.75
N GLY A 7 8.05 -14.24 -7.80
CA GLY A 7 8.49 -14.08 -9.19
C GLY A 7 8.98 -15.36 -9.85
N CYS A 8 9.09 -16.47 -9.12
CA CYS A 8 9.44 -17.77 -9.69
C CYS A 8 8.20 -18.46 -10.26
N THR A 9 8.39 -19.27 -11.29
CA THR A 9 7.38 -20.20 -11.82
C THR A 9 7.83 -21.64 -11.55
N VAL A 10 6.97 -22.62 -11.87
CA VAL A 10 7.31 -24.05 -11.78
C VAL A 10 8.53 -24.40 -12.65
N ASP A 11 8.71 -23.69 -13.77
CA ASP A 11 9.78 -23.96 -14.73
C ASP A 11 11.02 -23.08 -14.55
N PHE A 12 10.92 -21.97 -13.80
CA PHE A 12 12.00 -20.98 -13.73
C PHE A 12 12.13 -20.27 -12.39
N CYS A 13 13.32 -20.38 -11.80
CA CYS A 13 13.71 -19.68 -10.58
C CYS A 13 14.31 -18.30 -10.91
N GLN A 14 13.69 -17.23 -10.39
CA GLN A 14 14.16 -15.84 -10.54
C GLN A 14 14.92 -15.31 -9.32
N SER A 15 15.27 -16.16 -8.35
CA SER A 15 15.88 -15.71 -7.09
C SER A 15 17.21 -14.98 -7.25
N GLY A 16 18.00 -15.32 -8.28
CA GLY A 16 19.27 -14.65 -8.59
C GLY A 16 19.12 -13.30 -9.32
N ARG A 17 17.90 -12.91 -9.71
CA ARG A 17 17.68 -11.65 -10.43
C ARG A 17 17.50 -10.49 -9.46
N MET A 18 18.22 -9.39 -9.73
CA MET A 18 18.03 -8.13 -9.02
C MET A 18 16.59 -7.62 -9.16
N ILE A 19 16.02 -7.72 -10.38
CA ILE A 19 14.65 -7.34 -10.72
C ILE A 19 13.91 -8.57 -11.24
N LYS A 20 12.83 -8.96 -10.56
CA LYS A 20 11.98 -10.09 -10.93
C LYS A 20 10.93 -9.61 -11.94
N THR A 21 10.95 -10.16 -13.14
CA THR A 21 10.14 -9.62 -14.26
C THR A 21 8.65 -9.93 -14.15
N THR A 22 8.31 -10.95 -13.38
CA THR A 22 6.93 -11.43 -13.13
C THR A 22 6.34 -10.87 -11.83
N GLU A 23 7.12 -10.16 -11.02
CA GLU A 23 6.61 -9.53 -9.81
C GLU A 23 5.73 -8.33 -10.21
N PRO A 24 4.50 -8.21 -9.69
CA PRO A 24 3.61 -7.12 -10.05
C PRO A 24 4.21 -5.79 -9.61
N ARG A 25 4.17 -4.78 -10.49
CA ARG A 25 4.56 -3.42 -10.13
C ARG A 25 3.50 -2.82 -9.22
N VAL A 26 3.95 -2.15 -8.16
CA VAL A 26 3.09 -1.32 -7.31
C VAL A 26 2.54 -0.13 -8.10
N GLY A 27 1.39 0.41 -7.67
CA GLY A 27 0.77 1.60 -8.27
C GLY A 27 0.00 1.33 -9.56
N ARG A 28 -0.39 0.09 -9.84
CA ARG A 28 -1.38 -0.22 -10.88
C ARG A 28 -2.79 -0.11 -10.31
N ASP A 29 -3.73 0.29 -11.16
CA ASP A 29 -5.15 0.25 -10.86
C ASP A 29 -5.56 -1.18 -10.51
N ALA A 30 -6.35 -1.31 -9.45
CA ALA A 30 -6.91 -2.58 -8.99
C ALA A 30 -8.44 -2.52 -9.04
N SER A 31 -9.08 -3.67 -9.13
CA SER A 31 -10.54 -3.74 -9.07
C SER A 31 -11.05 -3.34 -7.68
N ILE A 32 -12.28 -2.82 -7.61
CA ILE A 32 -12.91 -2.48 -6.33
C ILE A 32 -12.92 -3.66 -5.35
N GLN A 33 -13.17 -4.88 -5.82
CA GLN A 33 -13.20 -6.08 -4.99
C GLN A 33 -11.82 -6.42 -4.42
N GLU A 34 -10.74 -6.19 -5.17
CA GLU A 34 -9.38 -6.39 -4.68
C GLU A 34 -9.01 -5.40 -3.60
N ILE A 35 -9.32 -4.11 -3.77
CA ILE A 35 -9.03 -3.09 -2.76
C ILE A 35 -9.83 -3.33 -1.48
N GLN A 36 -11.12 -3.69 -1.61
CA GLN A 36 -11.96 -4.02 -0.45
C GLN A 36 -11.41 -5.21 0.33
N ARG A 37 -10.99 -6.28 -0.36
CA ARG A 37 -10.38 -7.45 0.28
C ARG A 37 -9.06 -7.10 0.96
N ASP A 38 -8.19 -6.33 0.29
CA ASP A 38 -6.89 -5.95 0.84
C ASP A 38 -7.07 -5.03 2.07
N ALA A 39 -8.06 -4.13 2.06
CA ALA A 39 -8.42 -3.30 3.20
C ALA A 39 -8.97 -4.15 4.38
N GLN A 40 -9.84 -5.11 4.09
CA GLN A 40 -10.38 -6.02 5.10
C GLN A 40 -9.27 -6.87 5.75
N ASP A 41 -8.41 -7.50 4.95
CA ASP A 41 -7.28 -8.30 5.43
C ASP A 41 -6.37 -7.46 6.35
N PHE A 42 -6.10 -6.21 5.97
CA PHE A 42 -5.30 -5.27 6.76
C PHE A 42 -5.95 -4.92 8.10
N LEU A 43 -7.24 -4.54 8.12
CA LEU A 43 -7.94 -4.18 9.35
C LEU A 43 -8.09 -5.40 10.29
N CYS A 44 -8.34 -6.60 9.74
CA CYS A 44 -8.33 -7.83 10.53
C CYS A 44 -6.95 -8.11 11.14
N GLN A 45 -5.85 -7.82 10.42
CA GLN A 45 -4.50 -7.92 10.98
C GLN A 45 -4.29 -6.94 12.13
N LEU A 46 -4.73 -5.69 11.99
CA LEU A 46 -4.64 -4.70 13.07
C LEU A 46 -5.40 -5.13 14.33
N ARG A 47 -6.57 -5.75 14.16
CA ARG A 47 -7.31 -6.34 15.27
C ARG A 47 -6.58 -7.50 15.93
N ALA A 48 -5.96 -8.37 15.13
CA ALA A 48 -5.19 -9.52 15.64
C ALA A 48 -3.90 -9.11 16.37
N GLU A 49 -3.34 -7.94 16.05
CA GLU A 49 -2.17 -7.35 16.72
C GLU A 49 -2.56 -6.31 17.80
N ASP A 50 -3.83 -6.31 18.24
CA ASP A 50 -4.40 -5.45 19.31
C ASP A 50 -4.24 -3.93 19.08
N VAL A 51 -4.08 -3.51 17.81
CA VAL A 51 -4.12 -2.09 17.41
C VAL A 51 -5.55 -1.58 17.38
N ILE A 52 -6.47 -2.43 16.92
CA ILE A 52 -7.92 -2.22 17.11
C ILE A 52 -8.31 -3.00 18.36
N ASP A 53 -8.92 -2.31 19.31
CA ASP A 53 -9.20 -2.80 20.66
C ASP A 53 -10.41 -3.74 20.77
N SER A 54 -11.36 -3.67 19.82
CA SER A 54 -12.54 -4.56 19.85
C SER A 54 -13.04 -4.97 18.46
N ASP A 55 -13.81 -6.06 18.44
CA ASP A 55 -14.44 -6.58 17.22
C ASP A 55 -15.54 -5.64 16.72
N GLU A 56 -16.23 -4.95 17.63
CA GLU A 56 -17.22 -3.92 17.29
C GLU A 56 -16.56 -2.73 16.58
N ARG A 57 -15.39 -2.29 17.08
CA ARG A 57 -14.63 -1.21 16.44
C ARG A 57 -14.08 -1.63 15.09
N LEU A 58 -13.62 -2.88 14.96
CA LEU A 58 -13.22 -3.44 13.67
C LEU A 58 -14.38 -3.40 12.68
N GLN A 59 -15.57 -3.88 13.08
CA GLN A 59 -16.73 -3.90 12.19
C GLN A 59 -17.17 -2.49 11.79
N HIS A 60 -17.14 -1.54 12.74
CA HIS A 60 -17.43 -0.15 12.45
C HIS A 60 -16.44 0.43 11.43
N ARG A 61 -15.14 0.24 11.67
CA ARG A 61 -14.07 0.73 10.77
C ARG A 61 -14.14 0.09 9.38
N LEU A 62 -14.45 -1.20 9.29
CA LEU A 62 -14.67 -1.89 8.02
C LEU A 62 -15.80 -1.24 7.22
N ASN A 63 -16.94 -0.97 7.87
CA ASN A 63 -18.07 -0.35 7.20
C ASN A 63 -17.71 1.05 6.65
N GLU A 64 -17.01 1.87 7.44
CA GLU A 64 -16.53 3.19 6.99
C GLU A 64 -15.64 3.09 5.75
N VAL A 65 -14.64 2.20 5.81
CA VAL A 65 -13.65 2.04 4.73
C VAL A 65 -14.30 1.49 3.46
N LEU A 66 -15.21 0.53 3.57
CA LEU A 66 -15.93 -0.02 2.40
C LEU A 66 -16.79 1.05 1.72
N VAL A 67 -17.44 1.93 2.49
CA VAL A 67 -18.20 3.07 1.96
C VAL A 67 -17.26 4.08 1.30
N GLU A 68 -16.13 4.41 1.93
CA GLU A 68 -15.13 5.34 1.36
C GLU A 68 -14.56 4.82 0.03
N ILE A 69 -14.19 3.54 -0.04
CA ILE A 69 -13.71 2.90 -1.27
C ILE A 69 -14.79 2.98 -2.35
N ALA A 70 -16.04 2.67 -2.04
CA ALA A 70 -17.13 2.72 -3.01
C ALA A 70 -17.34 4.15 -3.56
N ASN A 71 -17.27 5.16 -2.70
CA ASN A 71 -17.47 6.56 -3.08
C ASN A 71 -16.31 7.13 -3.91
N THR A 72 -15.09 6.64 -3.71
CA THR A 72 -13.89 7.12 -4.41
C THR A 72 -13.54 6.29 -5.65
N SER A 73 -14.25 5.19 -5.88
CA SER A 73 -14.07 4.32 -7.06
C SER A 73 -14.56 4.99 -8.33
N CYS A 74 -13.94 4.70 -9.47
CA CYS A 74 -14.32 5.23 -10.77
C CYS A 74 -14.64 4.13 -11.78
N MET A 75 -15.56 4.43 -12.68
CA MET A 75 -15.81 3.59 -13.86
C MET A 75 -14.71 3.86 -14.88
N SER A 76 -14.06 2.81 -15.37
CA SER A 76 -13.14 2.92 -16.50
C SER A 76 -13.73 2.24 -17.74
N GLU A 77 -13.76 2.97 -18.84
CA GLU A 77 -13.96 2.39 -20.17
C GLU A 77 -12.59 1.98 -20.70
N GLN A 78 -12.27 0.70 -20.61
CA GLN A 78 -11.05 0.19 -21.23
C GLN A 78 -11.27 0.04 -22.73
N HIS A 79 -10.79 1.01 -23.52
CA HIS A 79 -10.59 0.81 -24.95
C HIS A 79 -9.40 -0.13 -25.15
N THR A 80 -9.67 -1.41 -25.40
CA THR A 80 -8.62 -2.37 -25.75
C THR A 80 -7.97 -1.95 -27.08
N ALA A 81 -6.78 -1.38 -27.01
CA ALA A 81 -5.94 -1.16 -28.18
C ALA A 81 -5.39 -2.51 -28.66
N SER A 82 -6.19 -3.27 -29.43
CA SER A 82 -5.71 -4.44 -30.16
C SER A 82 -6.01 -4.29 -31.65
N LYS A 83 -4.93 -4.26 -32.44
CA LYS A 83 -4.95 -4.38 -33.90
C LYS A 83 -5.38 -5.80 -34.28
N ARG A 84 -6.68 -6.05 -34.42
CA ARG A 84 -7.32 -6.96 -35.40
C ARG A 84 -8.79 -7.12 -35.02
N ASN A 85 -9.66 -6.90 -36.01
CA ASN A 85 -11.11 -7.10 -35.95
C ASN A 85 -11.45 -8.39 -35.20
N ASP A 86 -12.23 -8.27 -34.12
CA ASP A 86 -13.40 -9.10 -33.80
C ASP A 86 -14.08 -8.57 -32.51
N HIS A 87 -15.39 -8.36 -32.60
CA HIS A 87 -16.37 -8.03 -31.54
C HIS A 87 -15.88 -7.27 -30.29
N HIS A 88 -16.06 -5.94 -30.31
CA HIS A 88 -15.89 -5.05 -29.16
C HIS A 88 -17.01 -5.22 -28.12
N ALA A 89 -16.88 -6.16 -27.19
CA ALA A 89 -17.65 -6.11 -25.94
C ALA A 89 -16.96 -5.11 -25.01
N ALA A 90 -17.59 -3.95 -24.77
CA ALA A 90 -17.12 -3.01 -23.76
C ALA A 90 -17.18 -3.70 -22.38
N ILE A 91 -16.01 -4.04 -21.82
CA ILE A 91 -15.93 -4.54 -20.45
C ILE A 91 -15.95 -3.32 -19.55
N THR A 92 -17.10 -3.06 -18.92
CA THR A 92 -17.21 -2.06 -17.85
C THR A 92 -16.48 -2.60 -16.62
N SER A 93 -15.28 -2.11 -16.34
CA SER A 93 -14.53 -2.47 -15.13
C SER A 93 -14.44 -1.29 -14.18
N SER A 94 -14.85 -1.50 -12.91
CA SER A 94 -14.70 -0.54 -11.82
C SER A 94 -13.28 -0.56 -11.28
N ILE A 95 -12.58 0.56 -11.37
CA ILE A 95 -11.32 0.78 -10.67
C ILE A 95 -11.65 1.15 -9.23
N GLY A 96 -11.02 0.45 -8.28
CA GLY A 96 -11.21 0.71 -6.87
C GLY A 96 -10.59 2.04 -6.47
N GLY A 97 -11.30 2.78 -5.62
CA GLY A 97 -10.86 4.04 -5.04
C GLY A 97 -9.94 3.88 -3.83
N SER A 98 -9.26 4.96 -3.46
CA SER A 98 -8.42 5.02 -2.26
C SER A 98 -9.25 5.30 -1.01
N TRP A 99 -8.80 4.81 0.14
CA TRP A 99 -9.36 5.15 1.44
C TRP A 99 -8.29 5.69 2.39
N SER A 100 -8.72 6.45 3.38
CA SER A 100 -7.84 7.21 4.25
C SER A 100 -7.58 6.48 5.56
N GLN A 101 -6.32 6.08 5.78
CA GLN A 101 -5.90 5.46 7.02
C GLN A 101 -5.78 6.48 8.17
N SER A 102 -6.09 6.05 9.39
CA SER A 102 -5.72 6.76 10.61
C SER A 102 -4.19 6.77 10.80
N LEU A 103 -3.67 7.67 11.64
CA LEU A 103 -2.23 7.74 11.89
C LEU A 103 -1.68 6.45 12.52
N GLU A 104 -2.48 5.78 13.32
CA GLU A 104 -2.12 4.51 13.97
C GLU A 104 -2.09 3.36 12.95
N GLU A 105 -3.09 3.28 12.07
CA GLU A 105 -3.13 2.36 10.94
C GLU A 105 -1.90 2.56 10.03
N LEU A 106 -1.57 3.81 9.69
CA LEU A 106 -0.38 4.13 8.91
C LEU A 106 0.92 3.68 9.59
N ARG A 107 1.08 4.02 10.87
CA ARG A 107 2.27 3.65 11.64
C ARG A 107 2.47 2.14 11.64
N HIS A 108 1.41 1.40 11.90
CA HIS A 108 1.48 -0.05 11.90
C HIS A 108 1.79 -0.60 10.49
N GLY A 109 1.07 -0.14 9.46
CA GLY A 109 1.24 -0.59 8.08
C GLY A 109 2.65 -0.34 7.54
N LEU A 110 3.23 0.84 7.81
CA LEU A 110 4.59 1.19 7.37
C LEU A 110 5.67 0.38 8.10
N ARG A 111 5.50 0.17 9.41
CA ARG A 111 6.36 -0.71 10.20
C ARG A 111 6.31 -2.14 9.69
N LEU A 112 5.12 -2.64 9.38
CA LEU A 112 4.92 -3.97 8.81
C LEU A 112 5.55 -4.10 7.41
N ALA A 113 5.41 -3.07 6.57
CA ALA A 113 6.04 -3.03 5.25
C ALA A 113 7.57 -3.11 5.35
N TRP A 114 8.19 -2.43 6.33
CA TRP A 114 9.62 -2.56 6.58
C TRP A 114 10.00 -3.95 7.13
N LYS A 115 9.25 -4.47 8.12
CA LYS A 115 9.43 -5.81 8.68
C LYS A 115 9.42 -6.90 7.60
N HIS A 116 8.56 -6.76 6.59
CA HIS A 116 8.43 -7.70 5.48
C HIS A 116 9.24 -7.34 4.22
N SER A 117 10.11 -6.34 4.31
CA SER A 117 11.07 -6.02 3.24
C SER A 117 12.19 -7.07 3.20
N SER A 118 12.00 -8.09 2.36
CA SER A 118 12.92 -9.25 2.24
C SER A 118 14.38 -8.88 1.92
N LYS A 119 14.60 -7.72 1.28
CA LYS A 119 15.94 -7.23 0.91
C LYS A 119 16.60 -6.34 1.96
N CYS A 120 15.89 -5.98 3.04
CA CYS A 120 16.46 -5.18 4.12
C CYS A 120 17.07 -6.07 5.20
N ILE A 121 18.37 -5.91 5.43
CA ILE A 121 19.08 -6.60 6.52
C ILE A 121 18.67 -6.04 7.90
N MET A 122 18.40 -4.74 8.00
CA MET A 122 18.04 -4.03 9.24
C MET A 122 16.55 -4.12 9.60
N ARG A 123 15.81 -5.09 9.06
CA ARG A 123 14.36 -5.22 9.30
C ARG A 123 13.99 -5.59 10.75
N SER A 124 14.95 -5.98 11.60
CA SER A 124 14.73 -6.17 13.04
C SER A 124 14.33 -4.87 13.74
N GLU A 125 14.82 -3.74 13.25
CA GLU A 125 14.61 -2.41 13.84
C GLU A 125 13.25 -1.80 13.46
N TYR A 126 12.36 -2.56 12.82
CA TYR A 126 11.12 -2.03 12.26
C TYR A 126 10.25 -1.28 13.28
N GLN A 127 10.30 -1.65 14.56
CA GLN A 127 9.55 -0.98 15.63
C GLN A 127 10.04 0.43 15.93
N THR A 128 11.30 0.75 15.62
CA THR A 128 11.89 2.08 15.84
C THR A 128 11.60 3.05 14.70
N LEU A 129 10.84 2.63 13.68
CA LEU A 129 10.47 3.50 12.57
C LEU A 129 9.57 4.63 13.06
N GLU A 130 10.02 5.86 12.82
CA GLU A 130 9.26 7.07 13.06
C GLU A 130 8.51 7.48 11.79
N VAL A 131 7.19 7.60 11.88
CA VAL A 131 6.34 7.95 10.73
C VAL A 131 6.04 9.43 10.74
N ARG A 132 6.33 10.11 9.64
CA ARG A 132 6.04 11.52 9.42
C ARG A 132 4.88 11.66 8.42
N ASP A 133 3.71 12.03 8.93
CA ASP A 133 2.51 12.17 8.10
C ASP A 133 2.49 13.53 7.39
N PHE A 134 2.81 13.50 6.10
CA PHE A 134 2.78 14.66 5.22
C PHE A 134 1.71 14.56 4.12
N ARG A 135 0.67 13.73 4.30
CA ARG A 135 -0.40 13.54 3.29
C ARG A 135 -1.19 14.81 2.96
N HIS A 136 -1.13 15.82 3.82
CA HIS A 136 -1.76 17.12 3.63
C HIS A 136 -0.98 18.08 2.72
N ILE A 137 0.25 17.73 2.33
CA ILE A 137 1.10 18.56 1.47
C ILE A 137 0.69 18.37 0.01
N ASN A 138 0.34 19.46 -0.67
CA ASN A 138 -0.26 19.41 -2.01
C ASN A 138 0.54 20.17 -3.08
N THR A 139 1.68 20.78 -2.71
CA THR A 139 2.52 21.52 -3.66
C THR A 139 3.96 21.02 -3.67
N SER A 140 4.61 21.07 -4.84
CA SER A 140 6.01 20.67 -4.97
C SER A 140 6.96 21.53 -4.13
N ARG A 141 6.61 22.81 -3.91
CA ARG A 141 7.38 23.73 -3.07
C ARG A 141 7.34 23.31 -1.61
N GLU A 142 6.15 23.07 -1.07
CA GLU A 142 5.98 22.61 0.32
C GLU A 142 6.61 21.24 0.52
N MET A 143 6.50 20.34 -0.47
CA MET A 143 7.14 19.03 -0.43
C MET A 143 8.66 19.18 -0.28
N CYS A 144 9.30 20.04 -1.08
CA CYS A 144 10.74 20.29 -1.00
C CYS A 144 11.15 20.81 0.39
N THR A 145 10.46 21.83 0.90
CA THR A 145 10.78 22.40 2.23
C THR A 145 10.58 21.39 3.35
N THR A 146 9.51 20.59 3.28
CA THR A 146 9.17 19.58 4.28
C THR A 146 10.19 18.44 4.30
N VAL A 147 10.58 17.94 3.13
CA VAL A 147 11.60 16.88 3.02
C VAL A 147 12.94 17.35 3.56
N ILE A 148 13.37 18.58 3.24
CA ILE A 148 14.64 19.14 3.78
C ILE A 148 14.59 19.25 5.31
N ALA A 149 13.47 19.68 5.88
CA ALA A 149 13.30 19.73 7.33
C ALA A 149 13.35 18.33 7.96
N ALA A 150 12.60 17.38 7.40
CA ALA A 150 12.58 15.99 7.86
C ALA A 150 13.96 15.31 7.77
N LEU A 151 14.76 15.61 6.74
CA LEU A 151 16.13 15.10 6.61
C LEU A 151 17.04 15.56 7.76
N ARG A 152 16.91 16.81 8.22
CA ARG A 152 17.68 17.32 9.36
C ARG A 152 17.30 16.63 10.65
N GLU A 153 16.00 16.37 10.82
CA GLU A 153 15.48 15.65 11.98
C GLU A 153 15.90 14.18 11.97
N ALA A 154 15.88 13.53 10.81
CA ALA A 154 16.38 12.16 10.64
C ALA A 154 17.90 12.08 10.88
N PHE A 155 18.67 13.11 10.53
CA PHE A 155 20.11 13.17 10.80
C PHE A 155 20.42 13.22 12.30
N ASN A 156 19.58 13.91 13.10
CA ASN A 156 19.62 13.91 14.57
C ASN A 156 21.06 14.01 15.15
N ASN A 157 21.82 15.00 14.67
CA ASN A 157 23.20 15.25 15.07
C ASN A 157 24.14 14.02 14.95
N GLY A 158 23.96 13.24 13.89
CA GLY A 158 24.72 12.01 13.63
C GLY A 158 24.14 10.75 14.27
N LYS A 159 23.16 10.88 15.17
CA LYS A 159 22.40 9.75 15.74
C LYS A 159 21.19 9.44 14.87
N ILE A 160 21.45 8.94 13.65
CA ILE A 160 20.44 8.75 12.61
C ILE A 160 19.19 8.03 13.14
N ALA A 161 18.03 8.65 12.94
CA ALA A 161 16.73 8.07 13.24
C ALA A 161 16.08 7.55 11.95
N PRO A 162 15.63 6.29 11.89
CA PRO A 162 14.90 5.79 10.73
C PRO A 162 13.52 6.44 10.69
N THR A 163 13.29 7.26 9.66
CA THR A 163 12.00 7.94 9.42
C THR A 163 11.46 7.60 8.04
N VAL A 164 10.14 7.61 7.89
CA VAL A 164 9.43 7.53 6.60
C VAL A 164 8.35 8.59 6.48
#